data_AF-A0A8B7BB89-F1
#
_entry.id   AF-A0A8B7BB89-F1
#
_cell.length_a   1.000
_cell.length_b   1.000
_cell.length_c   1.000
_cell.angle_alpha   90.00
_cell.angle_beta   90.00
_cell.angle_gamma   90.00
#
_symmetry.space_group_name_H-M   'P 1'
#
loop_
_entity.id
_entity.type
_entity.pdbx_description
1 polymer ?
#
loop_
_entity_poly.entity_id
_entity_poly.type
_entity_poly.pdbx_seq_one_letter_code
_entity_poly.pdbx_strand_id
1 'polypeptide(L)'
;MFDPVMEIGDHWHLAIQEAILEKCSDNDGIVHIAVDKNSREGCVYVKCLSPEYAGKAFKALHGSWFDGKLVTVKYLRLDRYHHRFPQALTCNTPLKPSNKHMNSMSHLRLRTGLVNSQGSS
;
A
#
# COMPACT_ATOMS: atom_id res chain seq x y z
N MET A 1 4.60 0.79 7.10
CA MET A 1 4.70 0.26 5.71
C MET A 1 5.67 1.06 4.88
N PHE A 2 5.56 2.39 4.86
CA PHE A 2 6.48 3.31 4.17
C PHE A 2 7.16 4.27 5.17
N ASP A 3 8.02 5.17 4.69
CA ASP A 3 8.56 6.30 5.47
C ASP A 3 8.19 7.63 4.80
N PRO A 4 7.30 8.45 5.36
CA PRO A 4 6.85 9.68 4.70
C PRO A 4 7.96 10.70 4.46
N VAL A 5 9.10 10.60 5.16
CA VAL A 5 10.25 11.50 4.97
C VAL A 5 11.12 11.06 3.78
N MET A 6 11.14 9.76 3.47
CA MET A 6 11.93 9.19 2.38
C MET A 6 11.19 9.18 1.03
N GLU A 7 9.85 9.25 1.06
CA GLU A 7 9.03 9.26 -0.15
C GLU A 7 9.05 10.63 -0.85
N ILE A 8 9.49 10.67 -2.10
CA ILE A 8 9.65 11.91 -2.88
C ILE A 8 8.63 11.94 -4.04
N GLY A 9 8.00 13.10 -4.24
CA GLY A 9 7.07 13.37 -5.35
C GLY A 9 5.59 13.16 -4.99
N ASP A 10 4.69 13.57 -5.88
CA ASP A 10 3.26 13.66 -5.52
C ASP A 10 2.50 12.32 -5.57
N HIS A 11 3.07 11.29 -6.20
CA HIS A 11 2.35 10.09 -6.63
C HIS A 11 2.83 8.75 -6.02
N TRP A 12 3.79 8.75 -5.10
CA TRP A 12 4.31 7.51 -4.46
C TRP A 12 3.21 6.68 -3.79
N HIS A 13 2.21 7.36 -3.22
CA HIS A 13 1.07 6.73 -2.56
C HIS A 13 0.24 5.83 -3.50
N LEU A 14 0.27 6.09 -4.82
CA LEU A 14 -0.38 5.22 -5.80
C LEU A 14 0.38 3.89 -5.95
N ALA A 15 1.73 3.92 -5.94
CA ALA A 15 2.52 2.69 -5.99
C ALA A 15 2.28 1.80 -4.77
N ILE A 16 2.03 2.39 -3.59
CA ILE A 16 1.64 1.63 -2.40
C ILE A 16 0.25 0.99 -2.57
N GLN A 17 -0.72 1.72 -3.12
CA GLN A 17 -2.05 1.17 -3.40
C GLN A 17 -1.97 0.01 -4.39
N GLU A 18 -1.22 0.19 -5.48
CA GLU A 18 -0.98 -0.87 -6.47
C GLU A 18 -0.31 -2.09 -5.84
N ALA A 19 0.75 -1.90 -5.03
CA ALA A 19 1.42 -3.02 -4.36
C ALA A 19 0.48 -3.81 -3.44
N ILE A 20 -0.47 -3.14 -2.76
CA ILE A 20 -1.51 -3.82 -1.96
C ILE A 20 -2.45 -4.63 -2.85
N LEU A 21 -2.91 -4.05 -3.95
CA LEU A 21 -3.82 -4.70 -4.89
C LEU A 21 -3.15 -5.88 -5.61
N GLU A 22 -1.88 -5.76 -5.99
CA GLU A 22 -1.06 -6.84 -6.54
C GLU A 22 -0.87 -7.97 -5.52
N LYS A 23 -0.53 -7.64 -4.27
CA LYS A 23 -0.35 -8.64 -3.21
C LYS A 23 -1.65 -9.37 -2.86
N CYS A 24 -2.79 -8.70 -3.06
CA CYS A 24 -4.13 -9.23 -2.83
C CYS A 24 -4.86 -9.54 -4.16
N SER A 25 -4.15 -9.91 -5.22
CA SER A 25 -4.73 -10.04 -6.57
C SER A 25 -5.85 -11.07 -6.69
N ASP A 26 -5.88 -12.06 -5.79
CA ASP A 26 -6.92 -13.08 -5.71
C ASP A 26 -8.11 -12.66 -4.83
N ASN A 27 -8.11 -11.43 -4.29
CA ASN A 27 -9.12 -10.89 -3.40
C ASN A 27 -9.97 -9.82 -4.09
N ASP A 28 -11.21 -10.18 -4.41
CA ASP A 28 -12.17 -9.28 -5.06
C ASP A 28 -13.01 -8.44 -4.09
N GLY A 29 -12.59 -8.38 -2.82
CA GLY A 29 -13.35 -7.70 -1.78
C GLY A 29 -12.84 -6.33 -1.39
N ILE A 30 -11.67 -5.90 -1.86
CA ILE A 30 -11.09 -4.59 -1.50
C ILE A 30 -11.84 -3.49 -2.26
N VAL A 31 -12.41 -2.51 -1.56
CA VAL A 31 -13.25 -1.45 -2.18
C VAL A 31 -12.75 -0.04 -1.93
N HIS A 32 -11.88 0.17 -0.94
CA HIS A 32 -11.28 1.48 -0.67
C HIS A 32 -9.93 1.30 0.03
N ILE A 33 -8.93 2.05 -0.43
CA ILE A 33 -7.60 2.11 0.18
C ILE A 33 -7.27 3.58 0.44
N ALA A 34 -6.86 3.91 1.67
CA ALA A 34 -6.37 5.23 2.03
C ALA A 34 -4.97 5.14 2.62
N VAL A 35 -4.01 5.83 1.99
CA VAL A 35 -2.64 5.97 2.49
C VAL A 35 -2.57 7.22 3.35
N ASP A 36 -2.21 7.06 4.62
CA ASP A 36 -2.07 8.18 5.54
C ASP A 36 -0.67 8.80 5.41
N LYS A 37 -0.53 9.76 4.49
CA LYS A 37 0.75 10.41 4.17
C LYS A 37 1.42 11.10 5.36
N ASN A 38 0.68 11.37 6.43
CA ASN A 38 1.20 12.02 7.65
C ASN A 38 1.61 10.99 8.72
N SER A 39 1.31 9.71 8.53
CA SER A 39 1.64 8.67 9.50
C SER A 39 3.13 8.36 9.48
N ARG A 40 3.81 8.64 10.61
CA ARG A 40 5.22 8.27 10.82
C ARG A 40 5.46 6.76 10.84
N GLU A 41 4.44 5.98 11.17
CA GLU A 41 4.48 4.51 11.14
C GLU A 41 4.23 3.96 9.71
N GLY A 42 3.86 4.84 8.77
CA GLY A 42 3.51 4.49 7.40
C GLY A 42 2.24 3.65 7.36
N CYS A 43 1.14 4.16 7.93
CA CYS A 43 -0.15 3.47 7.98
C CYS A 43 -0.90 3.52 6.63
N VAL A 44 -1.49 2.40 6.26
CA VAL A 44 -2.44 2.29 5.15
C VAL A 44 -3.72 1.63 5.65
N TYR A 45 -4.86 2.14 5.23
CA TYR A 45 -6.18 1.73 5.67
C TYR A 45 -6.95 1.09 4.53
N VAL A 46 -7.33 -0.18 4.68
CA VAL A 46 -8.03 -0.95 3.66
C VAL A 46 -9.45 -1.28 4.14
N LYS A 47 -10.45 -0.98 3.31
CA LYS A 47 -11.85 -1.41 3.51
C LYS A 47 -12.16 -2.55 2.54
N CYS A 48 -12.78 -3.61 3.06
CA CYS A 48 -13.32 -4.69 2.25
C CYS A 48 -14.86 -4.73 2.32
N LEU A 49 -15.49 -5.45 1.38
CA LEU A 49 -16.94 -5.69 1.34
C LEU A 49 -17.45 -6.47 2.55
N SER A 50 -16.66 -7.41 3.06
CA SER A 50 -17.04 -8.26 4.17
C SER A 50 -15.83 -8.63 5.05
N PRO A 51 -16.07 -9.08 6.30
CA PRO A 51 -15.01 -9.57 7.18
C PRO A 51 -14.20 -10.73 6.57
N GLU A 52 -14.83 -11.61 5.78
CA GLU A 52 -14.18 -12.74 5.13
C GLU A 52 -13.11 -12.26 4.13
N TYR A 53 -13.45 -11.28 3.29
CA TYR A 53 -12.50 -10.64 2.38
C TYR A 53 -11.42 -9.85 3.12
N ALA A 54 -11.74 -9.21 4.25
CA ALA A 54 -10.75 -8.58 5.11
C ALA A 54 -9.76 -9.61 5.69
N GLY A 55 -10.25 -10.79 6.09
CA GLY A 55 -9.42 -11.91 6.53
C GLY A 55 -8.49 -12.44 5.44
N LYS A 56 -8.96 -12.46 4.18
CA LYS A 56 -8.12 -12.81 3.04
C LYS A 56 -6.98 -11.80 2.82
N ALA A 57 -7.29 -10.50 2.85
CA ALA A 57 -6.28 -9.44 2.76
C ALA A 57 -5.29 -9.50 3.94
N PHE A 58 -5.77 -9.77 5.16
CA PHE A 58 -4.93 -9.94 6.35
C PHE A 58 -3.87 -11.02 6.11
N LYS A 59 -4.28 -12.21 5.64
CA LYS A 59 -3.35 -13.33 5.40
C LYS A 59 -2.30 -13.01 4.33
N ALA A 60 -2.66 -12.24 3.31
CA ALA A 60 -1.74 -11.87 2.23
C ALA A 60 -0.70 -10.81 2.65
N LEU A 61 -1.11 -9.88 3.52
CA LEU A 61 -0.31 -8.71 3.90
C LEU A 61 0.48 -8.91 5.21
N HIS A 62 -0.14 -9.52 6.21
CA HIS A 62 0.46 -9.64 7.54
C HIS A 62 1.70 -10.55 7.53
N GLY A 63 2.80 -10.05 8.08
CA GLY A 63 4.07 -10.79 8.11
C GLY A 63 4.84 -10.76 6.79
N SER A 64 4.31 -10.08 5.76
CA SER A 64 5.04 -9.85 4.52
C SER A 64 6.09 -8.73 4.68
N TRP A 65 7.05 -8.66 3.77
CA TRP A 65 8.07 -7.61 3.74
C TRP A 65 7.78 -6.62 2.62
N PHE A 66 7.90 -5.33 2.92
CA PHE A 66 7.79 -4.24 1.95
C PHE A 66 8.91 -3.23 2.22
N ASP A 67 9.75 -2.97 1.22
CA ASP A 67 10.92 -2.09 1.30
C ASP A 67 11.80 -2.30 2.55
N GLY A 68 12.12 -3.57 2.82
CA GLY A 68 12.93 -3.95 3.98
C GLY A 68 12.24 -3.75 5.35
N LYS A 69 10.95 -3.45 5.38
CA LYS A 69 10.14 -3.32 6.60
C LYS A 69 9.11 -4.45 6.71
N LEU A 70 8.94 -4.98 7.92
CA LEU A 70 7.90 -5.96 8.22
C LEU A 70 6.52 -5.30 8.23
N VAL A 71 5.59 -5.83 7.45
CA VAL A 71 4.19 -5.37 7.40
C VAL A 71 3.39 -6.04 8.51
N THR A 72 2.80 -5.23 9.39
CA THR A 72 1.85 -5.69 10.41
C THR A 72 0.45 -5.18 10.08
N VAL A 73 -0.58 -5.97 10.40
CA VAL A 73 -1.97 -5.66 10.08
C VAL A 73 -2.78 -5.80 11.37
N LYS A 74 -3.71 -4.87 11.58
CA LYS A 74 -4.66 -4.89 12.69
C LYS A 74 -6.04 -4.59 12.14
N TYR A 75 -7.06 -5.27 12.69
CA TYR A 75 -8.44 -4.94 12.36
C TYR A 75 -8.84 -3.60 12.98
N LEU A 76 -9.61 -2.83 12.21
CA LEU A 76 -10.24 -1.59 12.65
C LEU A 76 -11.76 -1.75 12.54
N ARG A 77 -12.49 -1.23 13.51
CA ARG A 77 -13.95 -1.21 13.45
C ARG A 77 -14.42 -0.33 12.29
N LEU A 78 -15.49 -0.77 11.60
CA LEU A 78 -16.00 -0.11 10.41
C LEU A 78 -16.47 1.33 10.68
N ASP A 79 -17.13 1.58 11.81
CA ASP A 79 -17.57 2.90 12.25
C ASP A 79 -16.41 3.88 12.39
N ARG A 80 -15.29 3.45 12.98
CA ARG A 80 -14.07 4.27 13.08
C ARG A 80 -13.43 4.52 11.71
N TYR A 81 -13.48 3.54 10.81
CA TYR A 81 -13.00 3.71 9.44
C TYR A 81 -13.81 4.78 8.71
N HIS A 82 -15.14 4.71 8.74
CA HIS A 82 -16.03 5.68 8.08
C HIS A 82 -15.96 7.06 8.69
N HIS A 83 -15.79 7.17 10.01
CA HIS A 83 -15.57 8.46 10.66
C HIS A 83 -14.29 9.15 10.15
N ARG A 84 -13.22 8.37 9.92
CA ARG A 84 -11.96 8.90 9.37
C ARG A 84 -12.02 9.14 7.86
N PHE A 85 -12.75 8.31 7.12
CA PHE A 85 -12.84 8.33 5.66
C PHE A 85 -14.32 8.31 5.21
N PRO A 86 -15.05 9.43 5.31
CA PRO A 86 -16.48 9.47 4.98
C PRO A 86 -16.77 9.09 3.52
N GLN A 87 -15.87 9.41 2.59
CA GLN A 87 -15.98 9.02 1.19
C GLN A 87 -16.05 7.49 0.99
N ALA A 88 -15.51 6.70 1.93
CA ALA A 88 -15.54 5.25 1.86
C ALA A 88 -16.92 4.66 2.15
N LEU A 89 -17.91 5.45 2.60
CA LEU A 89 -19.28 4.99 2.85
C LEU A 89 -19.91 4.42 1.57
N THR A 90 -19.72 5.10 0.45
CA THR A 90 -20.32 4.73 -0.84
C THR A 90 -19.44 3.79 -1.67
N CYS A 91 -18.20 3.53 -1.25
CA CYS A 91 -17.30 2.60 -1.93
C CYS A 91 -17.77 1.14 -1.74
N ASN A 92 -18.33 0.57 -2.79
CA ASN A 92 -18.81 -0.82 -2.87
C ASN A 92 -18.35 -1.56 -4.14
N THR A 93 -17.71 -0.86 -5.10
CA THR A 93 -17.12 -1.49 -6.28
C THR A 93 -15.72 -2.00 -5.96
N PRO A 94 -15.42 -3.29 -6.20
CA PRO A 94 -14.08 -3.84 -6.02
C PRO A 94 -13.02 -3.09 -6.84
N LEU A 95 -11.90 -2.80 -6.19
CA LEU A 95 -10.70 -2.26 -6.81
C LEU A 95 -9.91 -3.40 -7.45
N LYS A 96 -9.25 -3.09 -8.56
CA LYS A 96 -8.37 -4.01 -9.29
C LYS A 96 -7.03 -3.34 -9.52
N PRO A 97 -5.91 -4.09 -9.50
CA PRO A 97 -4.61 -3.53 -9.86
C PRO A 97 -4.66 -3.02 -11.31
N SER A 98 -3.94 -1.94 -11.58
CA SER A 98 -3.79 -1.43 -12.93
C SER A 98 -3.01 -2.44 -13.77
N ASN A 99 -3.53 -2.82 -14.94
CA ASN A 99 -2.97 -3.89 -15.79
C ASN A 99 -1.61 -3.52 -16.46
N LYS A 100 -0.84 -2.59 -15.90
CA LYS A 100 0.50 -2.26 -16.38
C LYS A 100 1.50 -3.21 -15.72
N HIS A 101 1.81 -4.29 -16.45
CA HIS A 101 3.04 -5.10 -16.37
C HIS A 101 3.71 -5.16 -14.99
N MET A 102 3.73 -6.35 -14.39
CA MET A 102 4.42 -6.87 -13.19
C MET A 102 5.81 -6.27 -12.82
N ASN A 103 5.97 -4.95 -12.79
CA ASN A 103 7.25 -4.25 -12.67
C ASN A 103 7.26 -3.22 -11.53
N SER A 104 6.17 -3.09 -10.78
CA SER A 104 6.10 -2.17 -9.64
C SER A 104 6.86 -2.64 -8.39
N MET A 105 7.33 -3.89 -8.35
CA MET A 105 8.21 -4.38 -7.26
C MET A 105 9.72 -4.29 -7.58
N SER A 106 10.12 -3.80 -8.76
CA SER A 106 11.54 -3.65 -9.15
C SER A 106 11.98 -2.20 -9.32
N HIS A 107 11.07 -1.23 -9.49
CA HIS A 107 11.44 0.10 -9.96
C HIS A 107 11.79 1.16 -8.88
N LEU A 108 11.61 0.88 -7.58
CA LEU A 108 12.14 1.76 -6.53
C LEU A 108 13.65 1.56 -6.28
N ARG A 109 14.27 0.50 -6.81
CA ARG A 109 15.69 0.17 -6.55
C ARG A 109 16.71 0.95 -7.38
N LEU A 110 16.31 1.81 -8.31
CA LEU A 110 17.24 2.40 -9.29
C LEU A 110 17.53 3.90 -9.16
N ARG A 111 17.05 4.59 -8.10
CA ARG A 111 17.30 6.05 -7.95
C ARG A 111 18.30 6.49 -6.88
N THR A 112 18.92 5.58 -6.14
CA THR A 112 19.93 5.93 -5.10
C THR A 112 21.36 5.53 -5.42
N GLY A 113 21.69 5.24 -6.69
CA GLY A 113 23.00 4.72 -7.08
C GLY A 113 23.83 5.60 -8.02
N LEU A 114 23.76 6.94 -7.94
CA LEU A 114 24.71 7.81 -8.66
C LEU A 114 25.10 9.03 -7.82
N VAL A 115 26.05 8.83 -6.90
CA VAL A 115 26.99 9.88 -6.53
C VAL A 115 28.38 9.26 -6.36
N ASN A 116 29.21 9.57 -7.35
CA ASN A 116 30.60 9.98 -7.29
C ASN A 116 31.66 9.06 -6.66
N SER A 117 32.55 8.54 -7.51
CA SER A 117 33.99 8.75 -7.33
C SER A 117 34.73 8.53 -8.65
N GLN A 118 35.11 9.65 -9.28
CA GLN A 118 36.26 9.70 -10.18
C GLN A 118 37.56 9.34 -9.44
N GLY A 119 38.52 8.79 -10.18
CA GLY A 119 39.89 8.51 -9.77
C GLY A 119 40.54 7.58 -10.80
N SER A 120 40.90 8.04 -12.00
CA SER A 120 42.25 8.51 -12.35
C SER A 120 43.38 7.84 -11.55
N SER A 121 43.94 6.76 -12.10
CA SER A 121 45.30 6.67 -12.67
C SER A 121 45.56 5.27 -13.21
#